data_AF-C0E8J0-F1
#
_entry.id   AF-C0E8J0-F1
#
_cell.length_a   1.000
_cell.length_b   1.000
_cell.length_c   1.000
_cell.angle_alpha   90.00
_cell.angle_beta   90.00
_cell.angle_gamma   90.00
#
_symmetry.space_group_name_H-M   'P 1'
#
loop_
_entity.id
_entity.type
_entity.pdbx_description
1 polymer ?
#
loop_
_entity_poly.entity_id
_entity_poly.type
_entity_poly.pdbx_seq_one_letter_code
_entity_poly.pdbx_strand_id
1 'polypeptide(L)'
;MANNTGFVWKDRKRILFGLPWTFTTYKLTEEKLLVSKGLFSTTEEEVRLYRILDLTHKRKLWQKLFGLGTIHCCSADHSTPEFDILNIKDSYHVKELLSDMVEVERDRKRVANREYMTGDNPEEDFDDIIDQQ
;
A
#
# COMPACT_ATOMS: atom_id res chain seq x y z
N MET A 1 5.04 -23.34 -1.53
CA MET A 1 5.50 -22.09 -0.85
C MET A 1 6.12 -21.21 -1.91
N ALA A 2 5.43 -20.15 -2.35
CA ALA A 2 5.84 -19.37 -3.51
C ALA A 2 6.87 -18.30 -3.13
N ASN A 3 8.15 -18.61 -3.32
CA ASN A 3 9.25 -17.66 -3.19
C ASN A 3 9.40 -16.84 -4.48
N ASN A 4 8.44 -15.96 -4.78
CA ASN A 4 8.64 -14.92 -5.79
C ASN A 4 9.01 -13.61 -5.09
N THR A 5 10.28 -13.22 -5.10
CA THR A 5 10.72 -11.91 -4.59
C THR A 5 10.45 -10.81 -5.61
N GLY A 6 9.19 -10.69 -6.03
CA GLY A 6 8.66 -9.67 -6.95
C GLY A 6 8.53 -8.32 -6.25
N PHE A 7 9.68 -7.70 -5.94
CA PHE A 7 9.70 -6.31 -5.46
C PHE A 7 9.57 -5.37 -6.65
N VAL A 8 8.41 -4.71 -6.78
CA VAL A 8 8.14 -3.71 -7.81
C VAL A 8 9.02 -2.47 -7.62
N TRP A 9 9.27 -2.09 -6.36
CA TRP A 9 10.16 -0.98 -6.03
C TRP A 9 10.89 -1.21 -4.70
N LYS A 10 12.09 -0.64 -4.57
CA LYS A 10 12.91 -0.71 -3.35
C LYS A 10 13.84 0.50 -3.26
N ASP A 11 13.79 1.24 -2.15
CA ASP A 11 14.77 2.28 -1.82
C ASP A 11 15.12 2.22 -0.32
N ARG A 12 16.17 2.95 0.07
CA ARG A 12 16.60 3.14 1.45
C ARG A 12 16.46 4.61 1.80
N LYS A 13 15.93 4.90 2.99
CA LYS A 13 15.86 6.27 3.53
C LYS A 13 17.26 6.89 3.56
N ARG A 14 17.40 8.04 2.91
CA ARG A 14 18.65 8.82 2.87
C ARG A 14 18.64 9.87 3.98
N ILE A 15 19.82 10.29 4.43
CA ILE A 15 19.96 11.49 5.28
C ILE A 15 20.18 12.73 4.41
N LEU A 16 20.32 13.89 5.06
CA LEU A 16 20.81 15.12 4.41
C LEU A 16 22.12 14.81 3.65
N PHE A 17 22.34 15.48 2.51
CA PHE A 17 23.40 15.17 1.53
C PHE A 17 23.27 13.82 0.80
N GLY A 18 22.12 13.13 0.91
CA GLY A 18 21.78 11.97 0.06
C GLY A 18 22.45 10.65 0.45
N LEU A 19 23.24 10.63 1.52
CA LEU A 19 23.94 9.45 2.02
C LEU A 19 22.96 8.40 2.57
N PRO A 20 23.13 7.11 2.24
CA PRO A 20 22.25 6.02 2.69
C PRO A 20 22.65 5.45 4.07
N TRP A 21 22.98 6.33 5.03
CA TRP A 21 23.46 5.95 6.37
C TRP A 21 22.38 5.35 7.27
N THR A 22 21.09 5.46 6.90
CA THR A 22 20.03 4.87 7.73
C THR A 22 19.82 3.40 7.41
N PHE A 23 19.47 2.64 8.45
CA PHE A 23 19.08 1.24 8.36
C PHE A 23 17.57 1.09 8.17
N THR A 24 16.96 2.02 7.42
CA THR A 24 15.53 1.99 7.09
C THR A 24 15.36 1.72 5.59
N THR A 25 14.83 0.55 5.25
CA THR A 25 14.55 0.14 3.87
C THR A 25 13.07 0.01 3.62
N TYR A 26 12.63 0.53 2.49
CA TYR A 26 11.28 0.40 1.98
C TYR A 26 11.30 -0.56 0.80
N LYS A 27 10.38 -1.53 0.79
CA LYS A 27 10.18 -2.46 -0.34
C LYS A 27 8.70 -2.48 -0.66
N LEU A 28 8.35 -2.30 -1.93
CA LEU A 28 6.99 -2.39 -2.43
C LEU A 28 6.84 -3.69 -3.21
N THR A 29 5.82 -4.46 -2.87
CA THR A 29 5.35 -5.65 -3.60
C THR A 29 3.95 -5.37 -4.13
N GLU A 30 3.44 -6.24 -5.00
CA GLU A 30 2.09 -6.12 -5.57
C GLU A 30 1.00 -5.97 -4.51
N GLU A 31 1.09 -6.69 -3.37
CA GLU A 31 0.02 -6.74 -2.36
C GLU A 31 0.31 -5.95 -1.07
N LYS A 32 1.59 -5.63 -0.80
CA LYS A 32 2.03 -4.98 0.44
C LYS A 32 3.29 -4.11 0.31
N LEU A 33 3.33 -3.07 1.15
CA LEU A 33 4.52 -2.29 1.46
C LEU A 33 5.20 -2.86 2.72
N LEU A 34 6.51 -3.06 2.63
CA LEU A 34 7.36 -3.54 3.71
C LEU A 34 8.28 -2.40 4.16
N VAL A 35 8.27 -2.12 5.47
CA VAL A 35 9.08 -1.08 6.09
C VAL A 35 9.99 -1.71 7.15
N SER A 36 11.23 -2.02 6.76
CA SER A 36 12.23 -2.56 7.69
C SER A 36 13.00 -1.41 8.35
N LYS A 37 13.04 -1.36 9.68
CA LYS A 37 13.71 -0.32 10.51
C LYS A 37 14.56 -1.01 11.57
N GLY A 38 15.88 -0.71 11.65
CA GLY A 38 16.67 -1.18 12.79
C GLY A 38 18.19 -1.20 12.60
N LEU A 39 18.96 -0.88 13.65
CA LEU A 39 20.43 -0.97 13.66
C LEU A 39 20.92 -2.23 14.39
N PHE A 40 20.47 -2.46 15.63
CA PHE A 40 20.84 -3.62 16.45
C PHE A 40 19.74 -4.67 16.55
N SER A 41 18.48 -4.22 16.61
CA SER A 41 17.28 -5.05 16.44
C SER A 41 16.56 -4.56 15.19
N THR A 42 16.10 -5.47 14.34
CA THR A 42 15.38 -5.17 13.10
C THR A 42 13.90 -5.43 13.30
N THR A 43 13.09 -4.38 13.20
CA THR A 43 11.63 -4.48 13.14
C THR A 43 11.22 -4.35 11.68
N GLU A 44 10.48 -5.33 11.15
CA GLU A 44 9.84 -5.24 9.83
C GLU A 44 8.34 -5.08 10.01
N GLU A 45 7.81 -4.02 9.41
CA GLU A 45 6.40 -3.63 9.47
C GLU A 45 5.78 -3.84 8.09
N GLU A 46 4.68 -4.61 8.03
CA GLU A 46 3.98 -4.92 6.78
C GLU A 46 2.64 -4.18 6.72
N VAL A 47 2.45 -3.32 5.71
CA VAL A 47 1.17 -2.66 5.43
C VAL A 47 0.63 -3.16 4.09
N ARG A 48 -0.57 -3.76 4.10
CA ARG A 48 -1.22 -4.24 2.86
C ARG A 48 -1.77 -3.05 2.06
N LEU A 49 -1.60 -3.06 0.74
CA LEU A 49 -1.93 -1.91 -0.10
C LEU A 49 -3.43 -1.55 -0.03
N TYR A 50 -4.32 -2.54 -0.03
CA TYR A 50 -5.77 -2.29 0.10
C TYR A 50 -6.18 -1.59 1.41
N ARG A 51 -5.33 -1.55 2.45
CA ARG A 51 -5.57 -0.83 3.72
C ARG A 51 -5.10 0.62 3.70
N ILE A 52 -4.20 0.99 2.78
CA ILE A 52 -3.80 2.37 2.58
C ILE A 52 -5.03 3.12 2.06
N LEU A 53 -5.38 4.21 2.72
CA LEU A 53 -6.51 5.07 2.38
C LEU A 53 -6.05 6.17 1.42
N ASP A 54 -5.08 6.98 1.86
CA ASP A 54 -4.61 8.19 1.19
C ASP A 54 -3.09 8.31 1.21
N LEU A 55 -2.54 8.98 0.20
CA LEU A 55 -1.11 9.22 0.01
C LEU A 55 -0.82 10.71 -0.16
N THR A 56 -0.20 11.33 0.85
CA THR A 56 0.17 12.75 0.87
C THR A 56 1.66 12.95 0.61
N HIS A 57 1.99 13.73 -0.42
CA HIS A 57 3.39 14.05 -0.75
C HIS A 57 3.90 15.29 0.00
N LYS A 58 5.00 15.17 0.77
CA LYS A 58 5.58 16.24 1.61
C LYS A 58 7.05 16.49 1.23
N ARG A 59 7.43 17.76 0.93
CA ARG A 59 8.84 18.16 0.62
C ARG A 59 9.27 19.45 1.32
N LYS A 60 10.25 19.35 2.22
CA LYS A 60 10.98 20.46 2.84
C LYS A 60 11.99 21.09 1.87
N LEU A 61 12.43 22.33 2.12
CA LEU A 61 13.36 23.07 1.23
C LEU A 61 14.64 22.28 0.90
N TRP A 62 15.30 21.69 1.91
CA TRP A 62 16.48 20.85 1.69
C TRP A 62 16.18 19.59 0.87
N GLN A 63 15.01 18.98 1.04
CA GLN A 63 14.59 17.84 0.21
C GLN A 63 14.36 18.26 -1.25
N LYS A 64 13.84 19.48 -1.49
CA LYS A 64 13.75 20.05 -2.85
C LYS A 64 15.15 20.20 -3.47
N LEU A 65 16.11 20.76 -2.74
CA LEU A 65 17.49 20.95 -3.20
C LEU A 65 18.23 19.64 -3.53
N PHE A 66 18.00 18.57 -2.77
CA PHE A 66 18.66 17.26 -2.97
C PHE A 66 17.84 16.25 -3.81
N GLY A 67 16.72 16.66 -4.44
CA GLY A 67 15.88 15.74 -5.22
C GLY A 67 15.15 14.67 -4.41
N LEU A 68 15.04 14.85 -3.09
CA LEU A 68 14.39 13.93 -2.15
C LEU A 68 12.95 14.37 -1.86
N GLY A 69 12.19 13.49 -1.22
CA GLY A 69 10.92 13.84 -0.58
C GLY A 69 10.43 12.78 0.41
N THR A 70 9.29 13.06 1.01
CA THR A 70 8.57 12.16 1.92
C THR A 70 7.20 11.84 1.34
N ILE A 71 6.76 10.59 1.44
CA ILE A 71 5.37 10.19 1.23
C ILE A 71 4.79 9.84 2.60
N HIS A 72 3.73 10.53 2.98
CA HIS A 72 2.96 10.26 4.18
C HIS A 72 1.74 9.43 3.79
N CYS A 73 1.53 8.30 4.45
CA CYS A 73 0.52 7.32 4.10
C CYS A 73 -0.46 7.17 5.27
N CYS A 74 -1.74 7.34 4.99
CA CYS A 74 -2.83 7.09 5.93
C CYS A 74 -3.35 5.67 5.70
N SER A 75 -3.62 4.93 6.76
CA SER A 75 -4.00 3.51 6.75
C SER A 75 -5.21 3.29 7.65
N ALA A 76 -6.12 2.41 7.22
CA ALA A 76 -7.29 1.99 8.01
C ALA A 76 -6.95 1.00 9.15
N ASP A 77 -5.67 0.71 9.38
CA ASP A 77 -5.23 -0.31 10.34
C ASP A 77 -5.07 0.24 11.76
N HIS A 78 -5.64 -0.46 12.75
CA HIS A 78 -5.63 -0.01 14.15
C HIS A 78 -4.23 0.03 14.78
N SER A 79 -3.28 -0.78 14.30
CA SER A 79 -1.90 -0.82 14.83
C SER A 79 -0.99 0.27 14.27
N THR A 80 -1.20 0.65 13.00
CA THR A 80 -0.39 1.64 12.27
C THR A 80 -1.33 2.51 11.43
N PRO A 81 -1.99 3.53 12.03
CA PRO A 81 -2.93 4.39 11.32
C PRO A 81 -2.23 5.37 10.36
N GLU A 82 -1.00 5.78 10.66
CA GLU A 82 -0.20 6.68 9.83
C GLU A 82 1.27 6.25 9.81
N PHE A 83 1.91 6.31 8.64
CA PHE A 83 3.35 6.06 8.50
C PHE A 83 4.00 6.88 7.38
N ASP A 84 5.28 7.20 7.55
CA ASP A 84 6.05 8.00 6.59
C ASP A 84 7.15 7.19 5.86
N ILE A 85 7.12 7.25 4.53
CA ILE A 85 8.21 6.87 3.64
C ILE A 85 9.13 8.09 3.48
N LEU A 86 10.21 8.15 4.27
CA LEU A 86 11.05 9.34 4.46
C LEU A 86 12.25 9.37 3.51
N ASN A 87 12.53 10.56 2.95
CA ASN A 87 13.77 10.88 2.23
C ASN A 87 14.14 9.89 1.11
N ILE A 88 13.17 9.55 0.26
CA ILE A 88 13.39 8.73 -0.93
C ILE A 88 13.67 9.61 -2.15
N LYS A 89 14.38 9.07 -3.14
CA LYS A 89 14.50 9.70 -4.46
C LYS A 89 13.19 9.57 -5.24
N ASP A 90 12.96 10.52 -6.15
CA ASP A 90 11.83 10.51 -7.09
C ASP A 90 10.46 10.27 -6.43
N SER A 91 10.37 10.71 -5.17
CA SER A 91 9.23 10.57 -4.25
C SER A 91 7.86 10.96 -4.78
N TYR A 92 7.78 11.75 -5.85
CA TYR A 92 6.52 12.03 -6.55
C TYR A 92 6.10 10.83 -7.42
N HIS A 93 6.99 10.34 -8.28
CA HIS A 93 6.73 9.16 -9.11
C HIS A 93 6.47 7.91 -8.25
N VAL A 94 7.19 7.74 -7.14
CA VAL A 94 6.92 6.64 -6.18
C VAL A 94 5.55 6.78 -5.51
N LYS A 95 5.05 8.01 -5.29
CA LYS A 95 3.69 8.24 -4.77
C LYS A 95 2.63 7.90 -5.80
N GLU A 96 2.82 8.24 -7.08
CA GLU A 96 1.90 7.86 -8.16
C GLU A 96 1.88 6.33 -8.32
N LEU A 97 3.04 5.67 -8.45
CA LEU A 97 3.16 4.20 -8.51
C LEU A 97 2.45 3.50 -7.35
N LEU A 98 2.62 4.01 -6.12
CA LEU A 98 1.95 3.45 -4.94
C LEU A 98 0.43 3.70 -4.97
N SER A 99 -0.04 4.81 -5.56
CA SER A 99 -1.46 5.11 -5.78
C SER A 99 -2.07 4.08 -6.73
N ASP A 100 -1.47 3.90 -7.90
CA ASP A 100 -1.93 2.98 -8.94
C ASP A 100 -2.03 1.54 -8.41
N MET A 101 -1.00 1.08 -7.68
CA MET A 101 -0.97 -0.25 -7.08
C MET A 101 -2.02 -0.44 -5.97
N VAL A 102 -2.33 0.61 -5.18
CA VAL A 102 -3.39 0.58 -4.17
C VAL A 102 -4.77 0.45 -4.83
N GLU A 103 -5.00 1.13 -5.95
CA GLU A 103 -6.25 1.04 -6.72
C GLU A 103 -6.42 -0.35 -7.35
N VAL A 104 -5.39 -0.87 -8.02
CA VAL A 104 -5.39 -2.23 -8.59
C VAL A 104 -5.68 -3.31 -7.54
N GLU A 105 -5.06 -3.24 -6.37
CA GLU A 105 -5.30 -4.22 -5.29
C GLU A 105 -6.69 -4.08 -4.65
N ARG A 106 -7.25 -2.86 -4.56
CA ARG A 106 -8.64 -2.65 -4.12
C ARG A 106 -9.63 -3.27 -5.10
N ASP A 107 -9.43 -3.08 -6.41
CA ASP A 107 -10.29 -3.67 -7.44
C ASP A 107 -10.17 -5.20 -7.48
N ARG A 108 -8.95 -5.74 -7.40
CA ARG A 108 -8.71 -7.20 -7.28
C ARG A 108 -9.44 -7.79 -6.07
N LYS A 109 -9.39 -7.11 -4.92
CA LYS A 109 -10.16 -7.47 -3.72
C LYS A 109 -11.67 -7.43 -3.95
N ARG A 110 -12.17 -6.43 -4.68
CA ARG A 110 -13.60 -6.24 -4.97
C ARG A 110 -14.15 -7.31 -5.93
N VAL A 111 -13.39 -7.65 -6.97
CA VAL A 111 -13.75 -8.71 -7.94
C VAL A 111 -13.83 -10.06 -7.24
N ALA A 112 -12.81 -10.44 -6.46
CA ALA A 112 -12.82 -11.68 -5.70
C ALA A 112 -14.06 -11.79 -4.78
N ASN A 113 -14.42 -10.72 -4.07
CA ASN A 113 -15.59 -10.71 -3.20
C ASN A 113 -16.92 -10.91 -3.96
N ARG A 114 -17.01 -10.45 -5.21
CA ARG A 114 -18.19 -10.62 -6.08
C ARG A 114 -18.31 -12.04 -6.62
N GLU A 115 -17.18 -12.68 -6.95
CA GLU A 115 -17.15 -14.07 -7.39
C GLU A 115 -17.67 -15.00 -6.29
N TYR A 116 -17.26 -14.81 -5.03
CA TYR A 116 -17.78 -15.58 -3.89
C TYR A 116 -19.29 -15.37 -3.66
N MET A 117 -19.81 -14.15 -3.80
CA MET A 117 -21.26 -13.89 -3.64
C MET A 117 -22.13 -14.42 -4.79
N THR A 118 -21.53 -14.90 -5.88
CA THR A 118 -22.27 -15.51 -7.00
C THR A 118 -22.31 -17.05 -6.89
N GLY A 119 -21.72 -17.63 -5.83
CA GLY A 119 -21.58 -19.09 -5.66
C GLY A 119 -22.66 -19.80 -4.85
N ASP A 120 -23.36 -19.08 -3.95
CA ASP A 120 -24.37 -19.66 -3.04
C ASP A 120 -25.73 -18.95 -3.23
N ASN A 121 -26.50 -19.35 -4.24
CA ASN A 121 -27.92 -19.02 -4.33
C ASN A 121 -28.73 -20.19 -4.94
N PRO A 122 -28.95 -21.28 -4.19
CA PRO A 122 -29.92 -22.29 -4.56
C PRO A 122 -31.34 -21.79 -4.20
N GLU A 123 -32.11 -21.44 -5.23
CA GLU A 123 -33.57 -21.60 -5.30
C GLU A 123 -34.38 -21.22 -4.04
N GLU A 124 -34.85 -19.96 -3.99
CA GLU A 124 -36.20 -19.69 -3.49
C GLU A 124 -37.08 -19.27 -4.66
N ASP A 125 -37.68 -20.29 -5.30
CA ASP A 125 -38.76 -20.12 -6.27
C ASP A 125 -39.98 -19.49 -5.57
N PHE A 126 -40.31 -18.26 -5.94
CA PHE A 126 -41.60 -17.65 -5.63
C PHE A 126 -42.51 -17.79 -6.86
N ASP A 127 -43.13 -18.97 -6.96
CA ASP A 127 -44.15 -19.30 -7.96
C ASP A 127 -45.38 -18.36 -7.89
N ASP A 128 -46.02 -18.16 -9.05
CA ASP A 128 -47.16 -17.28 -9.29
C ASP A 128 -48.42 -17.59 -8.45
N ILE A 129 -48.70 -16.79 -7.40
CA ILE A 129 -49.99 -16.65 -6.68
C ILE A 129 -50.08 -15.20 -6.12
N ILE A 130 -51.12 -14.36 -6.34
CA ILE A 130 -52.36 -14.48 -7.16
C ILE A 130 -52.83 -13.09 -7.65
N ASP A 131 -53.85 -13.05 -8.51
CA ASP A 131 -54.47 -11.87 -9.16
C ASP A 131 -55.54 -11.13 -8.28
N GLN A 132 -55.80 -9.85 -8.59
CA GLN A 132 -56.87 -8.96 -8.03
C GLN A 132 -56.78 -8.62 -6.51
N GLN A 133 -57.16 -7.42 -6.02
CA GLN A 133 -58.06 -6.37 -6.52
C GLN A 133 -57.66 -4.97 -6.01
#